data_AF-A0A961L7H9-F1
#
_entry.id   AF-A0A961L7H9-F1
#
_cell.length_a   1.000
_cell.length_b   1.000
_cell.length_c   1.000
_cell.angle_alpha   90.00
_cell.angle_beta   90.00
_cell.angle_gamma   90.00
#
_symmetry.space_group_name_H-M   'P 1'
#
loop_
_entity.id
_entity.type
_entity.pdbx_description
1 polymer ?
#
loop_
_entity_poly.entity_id
_entity_poly.type
_entity_poly.pdbx_seq_one_letter_code
_entity_poly.pdbx_strand_id
1 'polypeptide(L)'
;LNSTYDAPSVQALDAELGGYYSMLRDDGRLFKGAPPYPFHRQVIEATAPTFYQILTGDLSVDEGLDMMAAQAEEELSNLGYRQ
;
A
#
# COMPACT_ATOMS: atom_id res chain seq x y z
N LEU A 1 -2.48 22.90 24.76
CA LEU A 1 -2.81 21.58 24.20
C LEU A 1 -1.54 21.03 23.58
N ASN A 2 -1.09 19.85 24.03
CA ASN A 2 0.11 19.19 23.48
C ASN A 2 -0.24 18.28 22.29
N SER A 3 -1.52 17.92 22.15
CA SER A 3 -2.06 17.19 21.00
C SER A 3 -3.48 17.64 20.68
N THR A 4 -3.86 17.59 19.40
CA THR A 4 -5.25 17.80 18.97
C THR A 4 -6.18 16.71 19.52
N TYR A 5 -5.65 15.51 19.79
CA TYR A 5 -6.40 14.41 20.42
C TYR A 5 -6.87 14.73 21.86
N ASP A 6 -6.25 15.71 22.52
CA ASP A 6 -6.60 16.12 23.89
C ASP A 6 -7.75 17.15 23.93
N ALA A 7 -8.20 17.64 22.77
CA ALA A 7 -9.27 18.64 22.71
C ALA A 7 -10.60 18.02 23.19
N PRO A 8 -11.38 18.69 24.08
CA PRO A 8 -12.63 18.14 24.60
C PRO A 8 -13.64 17.75 23.51
N SER A 9 -13.72 18.53 22.43
CA SER A 9 -14.58 18.22 21.28
C SER A 9 -14.14 16.97 20.52
N VAL A 10 -12.83 16.71 20.44
CA VAL A 10 -12.28 15.52 19.79
C VAL A 10 -12.51 14.28 20.65
N GLN A 11 -12.35 14.38 21.98
CA GLN A 11 -12.66 13.27 22.89
C GLN A 11 -14.14 12.91 22.92
N ALA A 12 -15.03 13.92 22.88
CA ALA A 12 -16.47 13.69 22.79
C ALA A 12 -16.85 12.94 21.51
N LEU A 13 -16.29 13.37 20.37
CA LEU A 13 -16.55 12.72 19.08
C LEU A 13 -15.88 11.34 18.99
N ASP A 14 -14.71 11.15 19.60
CA ASP A 14 -14.04 9.84 19.68
C ASP A 14 -14.94 8.81 20.39
N ALA A 15 -15.57 9.20 21.50
CA ALA A 15 -16.52 8.34 22.21
C ALA A 15 -17.76 7.99 21.36
N GLU A 16 -18.32 8.97 20.64
CA GLU A 16 -19.45 8.75 19.72
C GLU A 16 -19.09 7.81 18.56
N LEU A 17 -17.86 7.93 18.05
CA LEU A 17 -17.34 7.11 16.95
C LEU A 17 -16.70 5.79 17.41
N GLY A 18 -16.90 5.39 18.66
CA GLY A 18 -16.40 4.11 19.18
C GLY A 18 -14.87 4.01 19.25
N GLY A 19 -14.17 5.12 19.48
CA GLY A 19 -12.72 5.18 19.63
C GLY A 19 -11.94 5.38 18.33
N TYR A 20 -12.58 5.88 17.28
CA TYR A 20 -11.96 6.07 15.96
C TYR A 20 -10.68 6.92 15.97
N TYR A 21 -10.68 8.05 16.67
CA TYR A 21 -9.49 8.92 16.76
C TYR A 21 -8.43 8.34 17.69
N SER A 22 -8.83 7.63 18.74
CA SER A 22 -7.89 6.85 19.55
C SER A 22 -7.19 5.77 18.70
N MET A 23 -7.94 5.03 17.87
CA MET A 23 -7.36 4.07 16.92
C MET A 23 -6.42 4.75 15.93
N LEU A 24 -6.81 5.88 15.33
CA LEU A 24 -5.92 6.58 14.40
C LEU A 24 -4.64 7.12 15.05
N ARG A 25 -4.72 7.58 16.30
CA ARG A 25 -3.54 8.02 17.07
C ARG A 25 -2.57 6.86 17.29
N ASP A 26 -3.08 5.71 17.72
CA ASP A 26 -2.27 4.60 18.19
C ASP A 26 -1.80 3.72 17.02
N ASP A 27 -2.70 3.46 16.07
CA ASP A 27 -2.54 2.49 14.99
C ASP A 27 -2.69 3.08 13.59
N GLY A 28 -2.99 4.37 13.43
CA GLY A 28 -3.18 5.00 12.12
C GLY A 28 -2.00 4.83 11.15
N ARG A 29 -0.78 4.59 11.68
CA ARG A 29 0.41 4.23 10.88
C ARG A 29 0.24 2.93 10.07
N LEU A 30 -0.55 1.98 10.55
CA LEU A 30 -0.83 0.71 9.87
C LEU A 30 -1.75 0.91 8.66
N PHE A 31 -2.55 1.98 8.67
CA PHE A 31 -3.50 2.32 7.62
C PHE A 31 -2.98 3.40 6.66
N LYS A 32 -1.69 3.75 6.72
CA LYS A 32 -1.06 4.74 5.82
C LYS A 32 -0.91 4.26 4.37
N GLY A 33 -1.36 3.05 4.04
CA GLY A 33 -1.16 2.43 2.74
C GLY A 33 0.29 2.01 2.51
N ALA A 34 0.63 1.69 1.27
CA ALA A 34 2.01 1.41 0.90
C ALA A 34 2.87 2.69 1.08
N PRO A 35 4.09 2.58 1.64
CA PRO A 35 5.01 3.71 1.69
C PRO A 35 5.17 4.32 0.29
N PRO A 36 5.33 5.65 0.14
CA PRO A 36 5.39 6.32 -1.16
C PRO A 36 6.77 6.11 -1.82
N TYR A 37 7.07 4.86 -2.16
CA TYR A 37 8.33 4.53 -2.79
C TYR A 37 8.41 5.17 -4.19
N PRO A 38 9.57 5.72 -4.56
CA PRO A 38 9.77 6.42 -5.84
C PRO A 38 9.70 5.47 -7.06
N PHE A 39 9.66 4.15 -6.84
CA PHE A 39 9.64 3.11 -7.86
C PHE A 39 8.26 2.52 -8.14
N HIS A 40 7.21 2.92 -7.39
CA HIS A 40 5.87 2.33 -7.54
C HIS A 40 5.35 2.37 -8.98
N ARG A 41 5.52 3.51 -9.66
CA ARG A 41 5.04 3.65 -11.04
C ARG A 41 5.79 2.72 -11.99
N GLN A 42 7.11 2.66 -11.88
CA GLN A 42 7.97 1.85 -12.74
C GLN A 42 7.68 0.36 -12.56
N VAL A 43 7.51 -0.12 -11.32
CA VAL A 43 7.15 -1.51 -11.05
C VAL A 43 5.75 -1.85 -11.57
N ILE A 44 4.77 -0.94 -11.44
CA ILE A 44 3.44 -1.11 -12.04
C ILE A 44 3.55 -1.22 -13.56
N GLU A 45 4.31 -0.33 -14.20
CA GLU A 45 4.48 -0.33 -15.66
C GLU A 45 5.20 -1.59 -16.15
N ALA A 46 6.22 -2.06 -15.42
CA ALA A 46 6.96 -3.28 -15.74
C ALA A 46 6.08 -4.53 -15.65
N THR A 47 5.16 -4.60 -14.69
CA THR A 47 4.31 -5.77 -14.44
C THR A 47 2.95 -5.73 -15.18
N ALA A 48 2.54 -4.56 -15.69
CA ALA A 48 1.24 -4.37 -16.35
C ALA A 48 0.98 -5.30 -17.55
N PRO A 49 1.95 -5.62 -18.43
CA PRO A 49 1.71 -6.53 -19.54
C PRO A 49 1.23 -7.92 -19.10
N THR A 50 1.87 -8.49 -18.08
CA THR A 50 1.47 -9.79 -17.49
C THR A 50 0.10 -9.68 -16.84
N PHE A 51 -0.16 -8.61 -16.10
CA PHE A 51 -1.47 -8.36 -15.51
C PHE A 51 -2.59 -8.35 -16.56
N TYR A 52 -2.37 -7.73 -17.71
CA TYR A 52 -3.37 -7.74 -18.80
C TYR A 52 -3.59 -9.13 -19.39
N GLN A 53 -2.56 -9.95 -19.52
CA GLN A 53 -2.70 -11.35 -19.96
C GLN A 53 -3.51 -12.20 -18.99
N ILE A 54 -3.41 -11.92 -17.68
CA ILE A 54 -4.28 -12.54 -16.67
C ILE A 54 -5.73 -12.12 -16.90
N LEU A 55 -5.99 -10.83 -17.10
CA LEU A 55 -7.35 -10.31 -17.29
C LEU A 55 -8.03 -10.82 -18.57
N THR A 56 -7.27 -11.02 -19.65
CA THR A 56 -7.79 -11.58 -20.90
C THR A 56 -7.96 -13.10 -20.85
N GLY A 57 -7.40 -13.76 -19.83
CA GLY A 57 -7.42 -15.21 -19.68
C GLY A 57 -6.36 -15.94 -20.52
N ASP A 58 -5.42 -15.22 -21.11
CA ASP A 58 -4.28 -15.78 -21.86
C ASP A 58 -3.23 -16.41 -20.91
N LEU A 59 -3.23 -16.00 -19.65
CA LEU A 59 -2.35 -16.50 -18.60
C LEU A 59 -3.14 -16.83 -17.34
N SER A 60 -2.82 -17.93 -16.67
CA SER A 60 -3.46 -18.27 -15.40
C SER A 60 -3.05 -17.26 -14.31
N VAL A 61 -3.92 -17.10 -13.29
CA VAL A 61 -3.66 -16.15 -12.20
C VAL A 61 -2.37 -16.52 -11.46
N ASP A 62 -2.22 -17.79 -11.09
CA ASP A 62 -1.08 -18.25 -10.28
C ASP A 62 0.24 -18.04 -11.03
N GLU A 63 0.34 -18.52 -12.27
CA GLU A 63 1.54 -18.34 -13.10
C GLU A 63 1.84 -16.86 -13.38
N GLY A 64 0.80 -16.06 -13.64
CA GLY A 64 0.95 -14.64 -13.90
C GLY A 64 1.44 -13.85 -12.69
N LEU A 65 0.97 -14.20 -11.48
CA LEU A 65 1.45 -13.58 -10.25
C LEU A 65 2.92 -13.92 -9.96
N ASP A 66 3.33 -15.17 -10.20
CA ASP A 66 4.74 -15.58 -10.07
C ASP A 66 5.64 -14.81 -11.06
N MET A 67 5.18 -14.64 -12.31
CA MET A 67 5.89 -13.85 -13.32
C MET A 67 5.97 -12.37 -12.95
N MET A 68 4.88 -11.77 -12.45
CA MET A 68 4.88 -10.38 -12.00
C MET A 68 5.82 -10.17 -10.82
N ALA A 69 5.90 -11.13 -9.89
CA ALA A 69 6.85 -11.07 -8.78
C ALA A 69 8.29 -11.07 -9.30
N ALA A 70 8.65 -12.00 -10.19
CA ALA A 70 9.99 -12.04 -10.79
C ALA A 70 10.34 -10.77 -11.58
N GLN A 71 9.38 -10.19 -12.32
CA GLN A 71 9.61 -8.94 -13.05
C GLN A 71 9.79 -7.74 -12.12
N ALA A 72 9.05 -7.69 -11.00
CA ALA A 72 9.22 -6.65 -10.00
C ALA A 72 10.59 -6.75 -9.32
N GLU A 73 11.07 -7.96 -9.04
CA GLU A 73 12.42 -8.22 -8.53
C GLU A 73 13.51 -7.69 -9.47
N GLU A 74 13.39 -8.01 -10.75
CA GLU A 74 14.30 -7.54 -11.80
C GLU A 74 14.28 -6.01 -11.91
N GLU A 75 13.09 -5.40 -11.97
CA GLU A 75 12.94 -3.96 -12.12
C GLU A 75 13.50 -3.20 -10.90
N LEU A 76 13.22 -3.69 -9.68
CA LEU A 76 13.80 -3.11 -8.47
C LEU A 76 15.33 -3.22 -8.45
N SER A 77 15.89 -4.30 -8.98
CA SER A 77 17.34 -4.47 -9.11
C SER A 77 17.93 -3.49 -10.14
N ASN A 78 17.29 -3.34 -11.31
CA ASN A 78 17.67 -2.39 -12.35
C ASN A 78 17.63 -0.93 -11.88
N LEU A 79 16.64 -0.59 -11.05
CA LEU A 79 16.49 0.73 -10.45
C LEU A 79 17.42 0.96 -9.23
N GLY A 80 18.13 -0.07 -8.77
CA GLY A 80 19.06 0.00 -7.65
C GLY A 80 18.42 -0.06 -6.26
N TYR A 81 17.16 -0.48 -6.16
CA TYR A 81 16.43 -0.65 -4.90
C TYR A 81 16.56 -2.05 -4.29
N ARG A 82 17.15 -3.01 -5.01
CA ARG A 82 17.41 -4.36 -4.53
C ARG A 82 18.80 -4.86 -4.96
N GLN A 83 19.39 -5.73 -4.13
CA GLN A 83 20.67 -6.41 -4.35
C GLN A 83 20.48 -7.92 -4.20
#